data_AF-A0A507C2W3-F1
#
_entry.id   AF-A0A507C2W3-F1
#
_cell.length_a   1.000
_cell.length_b   1.000
_cell.length_c   1.000
_cell.angle_alpha   90.00
_cell.angle_beta   90.00
_cell.angle_gamma   90.00
#
_symmetry.space_group_name_H-M   'P 1'
#
loop_
_entity.id
_entity.type
_entity.pdbx_description
1 polymer ?
#
loop_
_entity_poly.entity_id
_entity_poly.type
_entity_poly.pdbx_seq_one_letter_code
_entity_poly.pdbx_strand_id
1 'polypeptide(L)'
;MDGVAKSWFKLWITKREEAVTMHASQASQEELAIRHDIFSAFLNDLDRNFKDPLEEANARNWVDRCQQGNLPFDEYVTKFETNLAKAGLVSDHFVMRFINSLNGNIRKEWTPRRNSSSPKMTQTKSYVHVSIIVT
;
A
#
# COMPACT_ATOMS: atom_id res chain seq x y z
N MET A 1 -4.17 9.68 -16.12
CA MET A 1 -5.47 9.99 -15.47
C MET A 1 -5.45 11.44 -14.93
N ASP A 2 -4.74 12.36 -15.59
CA ASP A 2 -4.15 13.48 -14.85
C ASP A 2 -4.93 14.80 -15.01
N GLY A 3 -6.00 14.80 -15.81
CA GLY A 3 -6.76 16.01 -16.11
C GLY A 3 -7.84 16.35 -15.07
N VAL A 4 -8.58 15.35 -14.60
CA VAL A 4 -9.78 15.57 -13.76
C VAL A 4 -9.38 15.79 -12.30
N ALA A 5 -8.51 14.95 -11.74
CA ALA A 5 -8.01 15.10 -10.37
C ALA A 5 -7.28 16.44 -10.18
N LYS A 6 -6.44 16.82 -11.14
CA LYS A 6 -5.71 18.09 -11.12
C LYS A 6 -6.64 19.30 -11.22
N SER A 7 -7.69 19.24 -12.05
CA SER A 7 -8.66 20.33 -12.20
C SER A 7 -9.54 20.49 -10.96
N TRP A 8 -9.97 19.38 -10.36
CA TRP A 8 -10.72 19.38 -9.11
C TRP A 8 -9.88 19.93 -7.95
N PHE A 9 -8.62 19.50 -7.84
CA PHE A 9 -7.69 20.00 -6.82
C PHE A 9 -7.43 21.50 -6.94
N LYS A 10 -7.25 22.00 -8.18
CA LYS A 10 -7.10 23.45 -8.44
C LYS A 10 -8.34 24.23 -8.01
N LEU A 11 -9.54 23.78 -8.39
CA LEU A 11 -10.79 24.44 -8.01
C LEU A 11 -10.94 24.52 -6.49
N TRP A 12 -10.55 23.46 -5.78
CA TRP A 12 -10.62 23.42 -4.32
C TRP A 12 -9.57 24.33 -3.66
N ILE A 13 -8.31 24.32 -4.12
CA ILE A 13 -7.28 25.24 -3.61
C ILE A 13 -7.72 26.69 -3.79
N THR A 14 -8.24 27.06 -4.97
CA THR A 14 -8.67 28.44 -5.23
C THR A 14 -9.77 28.87 -4.25
N LYS A 15 -10.78 28.03 -4.00
CA LYS A 15 -11.83 28.29 -2.99
C LYS A 15 -11.27 28.41 -1.57
N ARG A 16 -10.17 27.71 -1.27
CA ARG A 16 -9.53 27.75 0.05
C ARG A 16 -8.62 28.97 0.20
N GLU A 17 -7.87 29.35 -0.82
CA GLU A 17 -7.03 30.55 -0.84
C GLU A 17 -7.87 31.81 -0.65
N GLU A 18 -9.10 31.83 -1.19
CA GLU A 18 -10.08 32.90 -0.94
C GLU A 18 -10.56 32.94 0.53
N ALA A 19 -10.60 31.80 1.22
CA ALA A 19 -11.06 31.69 2.61
C ALA A 19 -9.94 31.85 3.67
N VAL A 20 -8.66 31.65 3.30
CA VAL A 20 -7.52 31.62 4.23
C VAL A 20 -6.66 32.87 4.05
N THR A 21 -7.16 34.03 4.47
CA THR A 21 -6.34 35.25 4.63
C THR A 21 -5.72 35.37 6.03
N MET A 22 -6.14 34.55 7.00
CA MET A 22 -5.58 34.53 8.37
C MET A 22 -4.63 33.36 8.62
N HIS A 23 -3.43 33.67 9.08
CA HIS A 23 -2.40 32.69 9.46
C HIS A 23 -2.86 31.83 10.65
N ALA A 24 -2.50 30.54 10.68
CA ALA A 24 -3.00 29.59 11.69
C ALA A 24 -2.66 29.98 13.14
N SER A 25 -1.58 30.73 13.34
CA SER A 25 -1.16 31.29 14.63
C SER A 25 -2.03 32.45 15.15
N GLN A 26 -2.94 32.96 14.31
CA GLN A 26 -3.86 34.05 14.62
C GLN A 26 -5.33 33.58 14.58
N ALA A 27 -5.56 32.32 14.21
CA ALA A 27 -6.90 31.74 14.10
C ALA A 27 -7.44 31.36 15.49
N SER A 28 -8.73 31.58 15.70
CA SER A 28 -9.42 31.07 16.89
C SER A 28 -9.49 29.54 16.87
N GLN A 29 -9.75 28.93 18.02
CA GLN A 29 -9.94 27.48 18.11
C GLN A 29 -11.12 26.99 17.24
N GLU A 30 -12.16 27.81 17.12
CA GLU A 30 -13.32 27.54 16.27
C GLU A 30 -12.94 27.50 14.78
N GLU A 31 -12.13 28.47 14.33
CA GLU A 31 -11.60 28.50 12.96
C GLU A 31 -10.66 27.31 12.68
N LEU A 32 -9.84 26.90 13.65
CA LEU A 32 -9.00 25.71 13.52
C LEU A 32 -9.83 24.42 13.38
N ALA A 33 -10.95 24.31 14.11
CA ALA A 33 -11.88 23.19 13.98
C ALA A 33 -12.53 23.16 12.59
N ILE A 34 -13.01 24.30 12.09
CA ILE A 34 -13.56 24.43 10.73
C ILE A 34 -12.52 23.99 9.68
N ARG A 35 -11.25 24.40 9.82
CA ARG A 35 -10.17 23.98 8.91
C ARG A 35 -9.92 22.47 8.94
N HIS A 36 -9.97 21.85 10.11
CA HIS A 36 -9.82 20.40 10.26
C HIS A 36 -10.98 19.66 9.59
N ASP A 37 -12.20 20.12 9.77
CA ASP A 37 -13.39 19.51 9.18
C ASP A 37 -13.38 19.64 7.65
N ILE A 38 -12.98 20.81 7.13
CA ILE A 38 -12.78 21.02 5.69
C ILE A 38 -11.71 20.07 5.13
N PHE A 39 -10.60 19.87 5.84
CA PHE A 39 -9.56 18.95 5.42
C PHE A 39 -10.03 17.49 5.44
N SER A 40 -10.78 17.10 6.47
CA SER A 40 -11.37 15.76 6.57
C SER A 40 -12.39 15.52 5.45
N ALA A 41 -13.25 16.51 5.15
CA ALA A 41 -14.18 16.46 4.04
C ALA A 41 -13.46 16.34 2.68
N PHE A 42 -12.33 17.03 2.51
CA PHE A 42 -11.50 16.91 1.32
C PHE A 42 -10.94 15.50 1.13
N LEU A 43 -10.41 14.88 2.19
CA LEU A 43 -9.92 13.49 2.11
C LEU A 43 -11.05 12.52 1.76
N ASN A 44 -12.23 12.71 2.34
CA ASN A 44 -13.41 11.90 2.05
C ASN A 44 -13.88 12.08 0.59
N ASP A 45 -13.90 13.30 0.07
CA ASP A 45 -14.26 13.57 -1.33
C ASP A 45 -13.20 13.02 -2.29
N LEU A 46 -11.92 13.08 -1.94
CA LEU A 46 -10.87 12.44 -2.73
C LEU A 46 -11.10 10.93 -2.84
N ASP A 47 -11.30 10.26 -1.71
CA ASP A 47 -11.54 8.82 -1.68
C ASP A 47 -12.83 8.48 -2.44
N ARG A 48 -13.92 9.25 -2.26
CA ARG A 48 -15.17 9.00 -2.97
C ARG A 48 -15.07 9.16 -4.49
N ASN A 49 -14.39 10.22 -4.96
CA ASN A 49 -14.44 10.59 -6.37
C ASN A 49 -13.30 9.98 -7.21
N PHE A 50 -12.18 9.60 -6.58
CA PHE A 50 -10.98 9.16 -7.30
C PHE A 50 -10.50 7.76 -6.94
N LYS A 51 -11.01 7.15 -5.87
CA LYS A 51 -10.72 5.74 -5.60
C LYS A 51 -11.36 4.89 -6.70
N ASP A 52 -10.56 4.04 -7.32
CA ASP A 52 -11.07 3.06 -8.27
C ASP A 52 -11.89 2.02 -7.50
N PRO A 53 -13.22 1.91 -7.74
CA PRO A 53 -14.06 0.95 -7.03
C PRO A 53 -13.67 -0.51 -7.32
N LEU A 54 -12.90 -0.76 -8.37
CA LEU A 54 -12.38 -2.07 -8.72
C LEU A 54 -10.93 -2.27 -8.25
N GLU A 55 -10.31 -1.31 -7.57
CA GLU A 55 -8.90 -1.41 -7.18
C GLU A 55 -8.62 -2.68 -6.38
N GLU A 56 -9.42 -2.94 -5.34
CA GLU A 56 -9.26 -4.13 -4.49
C GLU A 56 -9.47 -5.42 -5.29
N ALA A 57 -10.54 -5.49 -6.10
CA ALA A 57 -10.86 -6.67 -6.91
C ALA A 57 -9.79 -6.94 -7.98
N ASN A 58 -9.28 -5.89 -8.63
CA ASN A 58 -8.21 -5.96 -9.61
C ASN A 58 -6.90 -6.40 -8.96
N ALA A 59 -6.58 -5.88 -7.78
CA ALA A 59 -5.41 -6.27 -7.01
C ALA A 59 -5.48 -7.75 -6.58
N ARG A 60 -6.64 -8.23 -6.08
CA ARG A 60 -6.89 -9.65 -5.78
C ARG A 60 -6.68 -10.53 -7.00
N ASN A 61 -7.32 -10.18 -8.12
CA ASN A 61 -7.18 -10.91 -9.39
C ASN A 61 -5.73 -10.92 -9.89
N TRP A 62 -4.99 -9.83 -9.69
CA TRP A 62 -3.58 -9.74 -10.05
C TRP A 62 -2.73 -10.67 -9.19
N VAL A 63 -2.88 -10.65 -7.85
CA VAL A 63 -2.14 -11.55 -6.94
C VAL A 63 -2.40 -13.02 -7.30
N ASP A 64 -3.65 -13.37 -7.66
CA ASP A 64 -4.05 -14.71 -8.06
C ASP A 64 -3.54 -15.14 -9.43
N ARG A 65 -2.96 -14.25 -10.23
CA ARG A 65 -2.46 -14.57 -11.59
C ARG A 65 -1.05 -14.09 -11.86
N CYS A 66 -0.40 -13.42 -10.89
CA CYS A 66 0.89 -12.80 -11.08
C CYS A 66 1.98 -13.81 -11.45
N GLN A 67 2.92 -13.32 -12.26
CA GLN A 67 4.17 -13.97 -12.63
C GLN A 67 5.22 -12.85 -12.74
N GLN A 68 6.45 -13.12 -12.28
CA GLN A 68 7.56 -12.17 -12.38
C GLN A 68 7.90 -11.87 -13.84
N GLY A 69 7.91 -12.90 -14.68
CA GLY A 69 8.31 -12.78 -16.08
C GLY A 69 9.72 -12.20 -16.21
N ASN A 70 9.82 -11.05 -16.88
CA ASN A 70 11.05 -10.32 -17.11
C ASN A 70 11.24 -9.12 -16.17
N LEU A 71 10.33 -8.89 -15.20
CA LEU A 71 10.53 -7.80 -14.23
C LEU A 71 11.77 -8.08 -13.37
N PRO A 72 12.59 -7.06 -13.11
CA PRO A 72 13.61 -7.11 -12.06
C PRO A 72 13.00 -7.57 -10.74
N PHE A 73 13.75 -8.34 -9.96
CA PHE A 73 13.24 -8.96 -8.74
C PHE A 73 12.68 -7.92 -7.76
N ASP A 74 13.41 -6.84 -7.50
CA ASP A 74 13.01 -5.81 -6.53
C ASP A 74 11.74 -5.06 -6.97
N GLU A 75 11.61 -4.76 -8.27
CA GLU A 75 10.40 -4.18 -8.84
C GLU A 75 9.20 -5.13 -8.69
N TYR A 76 9.44 -6.42 -8.90
CA TYR A 76 8.40 -7.43 -8.77
C TYR A 76 7.94 -7.60 -7.31
N VAL A 77 8.87 -7.65 -6.35
CA VAL A 77 8.56 -7.68 -4.90
C VAL A 77 7.70 -6.49 -4.53
N THR A 78 8.15 -5.29 -4.87
CA THR A 78 7.42 -4.04 -4.58
C THR A 78 6.01 -4.09 -5.16
N LYS A 79 5.88 -4.54 -6.42
CA LYS A 79 4.59 -4.66 -7.09
C LYS A 79 3.70 -5.70 -6.42
N PHE A 80 4.25 -6.82 -5.98
CA PHE A 80 3.50 -7.88 -5.32
C PHE A 80 2.97 -7.42 -3.95
N GLU A 81 3.82 -6.83 -3.11
CA GLU A 81 3.43 -6.28 -1.80
C GLU A 81 2.40 -5.14 -1.93
N THR A 82 2.58 -4.26 -2.92
CA THR A 82 1.62 -3.19 -3.20
C THR A 82 0.24 -3.76 -3.54
N ASN A 83 0.17 -4.82 -4.34
CA ASN A 83 -1.11 -5.43 -4.69
C ASN A 83 -1.72 -6.22 -3.52
N LEU A 84 -0.91 -6.83 -2.65
CA LEU A 84 -1.43 -7.42 -1.40
C LEU A 84 -2.06 -6.37 -0.50
N ALA A 85 -1.40 -5.23 -0.31
CA ALA A 85 -1.91 -4.13 0.51
C ALA A 85 -3.21 -3.57 -0.06
N LYS A 86 -3.26 -3.30 -1.36
CA LYS A 86 -4.48 -2.85 -2.07
C LYS A 86 -5.62 -3.86 -1.99
N ALA A 87 -5.30 -5.15 -1.99
CA ALA A 87 -6.26 -6.23 -1.86
C ALA A 87 -6.68 -6.51 -0.41
N GLY A 88 -6.13 -5.82 0.59
CA GLY A 88 -6.37 -6.12 2.01
C GLY A 88 -5.97 -7.55 2.40
N LEU A 89 -4.90 -8.07 1.79
CA LEU A 89 -4.40 -9.44 2.00
C LEU A 89 -3.18 -9.44 2.94
N VAL A 90 -3.10 -10.45 3.80
CA VAL A 90 -1.98 -10.64 4.72
C VAL A 90 -0.84 -11.35 4.01
N SER A 91 0.33 -10.70 3.91
CA SER A 91 1.49 -11.19 3.15
C SER A 91 1.91 -12.62 3.50
N ASP A 92 1.88 -12.99 4.78
CA ASP A 92 2.28 -14.32 5.26
C ASP A 92 1.47 -15.46 4.63
N HIS A 93 0.19 -15.22 4.29
CA HIS A 93 -0.67 -16.23 3.66
C HIS A 93 -0.33 -16.44 2.17
N PHE A 94 0.45 -15.54 1.56
CA PHE A 94 0.76 -15.53 0.13
C PHE A 94 2.24 -15.80 -0.18
N VAL A 95 3.05 -16.17 0.82
CA VAL A 95 4.48 -16.50 0.63
C VAL A 95 4.67 -17.58 -0.46
N MET A 96 3.90 -18.68 -0.39
CA MET A 96 3.99 -19.73 -1.40
C MET A 96 3.51 -19.25 -2.78
N ARG A 97 2.52 -18.35 -2.82
CA ARG A 97 2.06 -17.75 -4.06
C ARG A 97 3.15 -16.91 -4.71
N PHE A 98 3.81 -16.07 -3.92
CA PHE A 98 4.94 -15.26 -4.35
C PHE A 98 6.05 -16.14 -4.92
N ILE A 99 6.52 -17.14 -4.17
CA ILE A 99 7.59 -18.04 -4.60
C ILE A 99 7.25 -18.74 -5.91
N ASN A 100 6.02 -19.26 -6.05
CA ASN A 100 5.58 -19.95 -7.26
C ASN A 100 5.48 -19.04 -8.49
N SER A 101 5.33 -17.73 -8.27
CA SER A 101 5.25 -16.72 -9.31
C SER A 101 6.61 -16.18 -9.76
N LEU A 102 7.69 -16.50 -9.05
CA LEU A 102 9.04 -16.05 -9.41
C LEU A 102 9.51 -16.65 -10.74
N ASN A 103 10.43 -15.93 -11.38
CA ASN A 103 11.11 -16.43 -12.56
C ASN A 103 11.77 -17.79 -12.25
N GLY A 104 11.66 -18.73 -13.19
CA GLY A 104 12.11 -20.10 -12.99
C GLY A 104 13.60 -20.23 -12.64
N ASN A 105 14.46 -19.29 -13.03
CA ASN A 105 15.87 -19.31 -12.64
C ASN A 105 16.05 -18.99 -11.15
N ILE A 106 15.39 -17.94 -10.66
CA ILE A 106 15.39 -17.58 -9.23
C ILE A 106 14.72 -18.68 -8.40
N ARG A 107 13.61 -19.24 -8.90
CA ARG A 107 12.87 -20.31 -8.21
C ARG A 107 13.71 -21.58 -8.04
N LYS A 108 14.62 -21.89 -8.95
CA LYS A 108 15.52 -23.07 -8.85
C LYS A 108 16.55 -22.91 -7.73
N GLU A 109 17.01 -21.69 -7.48
CA GLU A 109 17.91 -21.38 -6.38
C GLU A 109 17.19 -21.45 -5.03
N TRP A 110 15.89 -21.20 -5.03
CA TRP A 110 15.05 -21.38 -3.85
C TRP A 110 14.82 -22.86 -3.55
N THR A 111 15.53 -23.36 -2.53
CA THR A 111 15.27 -24.66 -1.92
C THR A 111 14.58 -24.43 -0.57
N PRO A 112 13.29 -24.78 -0.41
CA PRO A 112 12.72 -24.81 0.92
C PRO A 112 13.53 -25.82 1.71
N ARG A 113 14.07 -25.43 2.87
CA ARG A 113 14.66 -26.40 3.78
C ARG A 113 13.63 -27.49 4.00
N ARG A 114 13.90 -28.71 3.51
CA ARG A 114 13.14 -29.88 3.97
C ARG A 114 13.33 -29.90 5.47
N ASN A 115 12.23 -29.87 6.21
CA ASN A 115 12.23 -30.28 7.60
C ASN A 115 12.57 -31.77 7.63
N SER A 116 13.87 -32.10 7.52
CA SER A 116 14.36 -33.40 7.94
C SER A 116 14.19 -33.43 9.46
N SER A 117 13.28 -34.28 9.91
CA SER A 117 12.85 -34.54 11.29
C SER A 117 11.92 -33.50 11.91
N SER A 118 10.73 -33.96 12.30
CA SER A 118 9.87 -33.32 13.29
C SER A 118 10.66 -33.10 14.59
N PRO A 119 10.84 -31.87 15.07
CA PRO A 119 11.21 -31.65 16.46
C PRO A 119 9.92 -31.72 17.28
N LYS A 120 9.94 -32.52 18.35
CA LYS A 120 8.97 -32.41 19.44
C LYS A 120 8.85 -30.94 19.84
N MET A 121 7.63 -30.49 20.12
CA MET A 121 7.37 -29.18 20.71
C MET A 121 8.34 -28.92 21.86
N THR A 122 9.28 -28.01 21.64
CA THR A 122 9.82 -27.16 22.70
C THR A 122 9.69 -25.75 22.18
N GLN A 123 8.76 -25.04 22.79
CA GLN A 123 8.44 -23.65 22.53
C GLN A 123 9.65 -22.79 22.91
N THR A 124 10.42 -22.35 21.92
CA THR A 124 11.34 -21.22 22.09
C THR A 124 11.06 -20.24 20.96
N LYS A 125 10.36 -19.16 21.29
CA LYS A 125 10.08 -18.04 20.39
C LYS A 125 11.40 -17.40 19.99
N SER A 126 11.80 -17.56 18.74
CA SER A 126 12.79 -16.70 18.09
C SER A 126 12.09 -15.98 16.95
N TYR A 127 11.61 -14.77 17.23
CA TYR A 127 11.20 -13.82 16.21
C TYR A 127 12.44 -13.44 15.40
N VAL A 128 12.46 -13.77 14.11
CA VAL A 128 13.43 -13.17 13.19
C VAL A 128 12.90 -11.79 12.84
N HIS A 129 13.37 -10.79 13.60
CA HIS A 129 13.12 -9.39 13.30
C HIS A 129 14.02 -9.01 12.11
N VAL A 130 13.43 -8.83 10.93
CA VAL A 130 14.13 -8.22 9.80
C VAL A 130 14.08 -6.71 10.02
N SER A 131 15.16 -6.15 10.52
CA SER A 131 15.33 -4.69 10.62
C SER A 131 15.72 -4.15 9.24
N ILE A 132 14.83 -3.37 8.63
CA ILE A 132 15.16 -2.56 7.46
C ILE A 132 15.90 -1.31 7.98
N ILE A 133 17.19 -1.22 7.68
CA ILE A 133 17.96 0.01 7.88
C ILE A 133 17.59 0.95 6.75
N VAL A 134 16.87 2.02 7.07
CA VAL A 134 16.72 3.18 6.20
C VAL A 134 17.96 4.05 6.43
N THR A 135 18.75 4.24 5.38
CA THR A 135 19.83 5.25 5.33
C THR A 135 19.48 6.25 4.24
#